data_AF-A0A2D4J6K2-F1
#
_entry.id   AF-A0A2D4J6K2-F1
#
_cell.length_a   1.000
_cell.length_b   1.000
_cell.length_c   1.000
_cell.angle_alpha   90.00
_cell.angle_beta   90.00
_cell.angle_gamma   90.00
#
_symmetry.space_group_name_H-M   'P 1'
#
loop_
_entity.id
_entity.type
_entity.pdbx_description
1 polymer ?
#
loop_
_entity_poly.entity_id
_entity_poly.type
_entity_poly.pdbx_seq_one_letter_code
_entity_poly.pdbx_strand_id
1 'polypeptide(L)'
;CTTGAVCICDEEYQGDDCSVFNHELPSYIKDNFESARITEINWEIIQGGVIGNGCGQLAPYAHGDSLYFNGCQIRQAVTKALDLTRASKIMFVLQIGSLSQTDSCNTNLSDPNTVDKAVLLQYSVNNGITWQVIAQHQPKDFIQAQRVSYNVPLEARMKGVLLRWWQSRHSGSGH
;
A
#
# COMPACT_ATOMS: atom_id res chain seq x y z
N CYS A 1 -47.58 0.34 5.73
CA CYS A 1 -46.31 0.92 6.20
C CYS A 1 -45.15 0.10 5.69
N THR A 2 -44.56 0.49 4.57
CA THR A 2 -43.31 -0.09 4.07
C THR A 2 -42.41 1.07 3.67
N THR A 3 -41.74 1.64 4.65
CA THR A 3 -40.73 2.68 4.48
C THR A 3 -39.46 2.19 5.17
N GLY A 4 -38.84 1.17 4.59
CA GLY A 4 -37.44 0.84 4.87
C GLY A 4 -36.55 1.61 3.89
N ALA A 5 -35.35 1.99 4.32
CA ALA A 5 -34.34 2.56 3.42
C ALA A 5 -33.91 1.48 2.42
N VAL A 6 -34.05 1.75 1.12
CA VAL A 6 -33.55 0.90 0.04
C VAL A 6 -32.12 1.34 -0.26
N CYS A 7 -31.16 0.43 -0.21
CA CYS A 7 -29.78 0.71 -0.60
C CYS A 7 -29.67 0.79 -2.13
N ILE A 8 -29.06 1.86 -2.63
CA ILE A 8 -28.71 2.01 -4.05
C ILE A 8 -27.21 1.71 -4.15
N CYS A 9 -26.86 0.64 -4.85
CA CYS A 9 -25.49 0.16 -4.91
C CYS A 9 -24.67 0.87 -6.00
N ASP A 10 -23.39 1.08 -5.71
CA ASP A 10 -22.42 1.48 -6.72
C ASP A 10 -22.25 0.38 -7.77
N GLU A 11 -21.72 0.73 -8.95
CA GLU A 11 -21.68 -0.15 -10.13
C GLU A 11 -21.01 -1.51 -9.87
N GLU A 12 -20.07 -1.60 -8.91
CA GLU A 12 -19.36 -2.84 -8.58
C GLU A 12 -20.04 -3.71 -7.51
N TYR A 13 -21.13 -3.21 -6.90
CA TYR A 13 -21.79 -3.82 -5.75
C TYR A 13 -23.25 -4.19 -6.07
N GLN A 14 -23.76 -5.20 -5.36
CA GLN A 14 -25.12 -5.72 -5.49
C GLN A 14 -25.63 -6.28 -4.15
N GLY A 15 -26.91 -6.66 -4.14
CA GLY A 15 -27.60 -7.19 -2.96
C GLY A 15 -28.40 -6.12 -2.21
N ASP A 16 -29.21 -6.56 -1.25
CA ASP A 16 -30.14 -5.69 -0.52
C ASP A 16 -29.43 -4.62 0.34
N ASP A 17 -28.17 -4.86 0.70
CA ASP A 17 -27.31 -3.99 1.52
C ASP A 17 -26.03 -3.53 0.80
N CYS A 18 -25.89 -3.81 -0.49
CA CYS A 18 -24.71 -3.50 -1.30
C CYS A 18 -23.38 -4.10 -0.79
N SER A 19 -23.43 -5.23 -0.08
CA SER A 19 -22.25 -5.90 0.46
C SER A 19 -21.59 -6.90 -0.50
N VAL A 20 -22.23 -7.24 -1.62
CA VAL A 20 -21.79 -8.31 -2.53
C VAL A 20 -21.17 -7.70 -3.78
N PHE A 21 -20.00 -8.18 -4.19
CA PHE A 21 -19.40 -7.81 -5.47
C PHE A 21 -20.15 -8.45 -6.64
N ASN A 22 -20.38 -7.69 -7.71
CA ASN A 22 -21.02 -8.22 -8.92
C ASN A 22 -20.05 -8.93 -9.88
N HIS A 23 -18.76 -8.94 -9.55
CA HIS A 23 -17.70 -9.60 -10.30
C HIS A 23 -16.76 -10.38 -9.35
N GLU A 24 -15.92 -11.24 -9.92
CA GLU A 24 -14.92 -11.96 -9.14
C GLU A 24 -13.73 -11.05 -8.81
N LEU A 25 -13.41 -10.94 -7.53
CA LEU A 25 -12.25 -10.19 -7.07
C LEU A 25 -10.94 -10.96 -7.34
N PRO A 26 -9.84 -10.25 -7.66
CA PRO A 26 -8.53 -10.87 -7.78
C PRO A 26 -8.10 -11.51 -6.46
N SER A 27 -7.64 -12.75 -6.53
CA SER A 27 -7.17 -13.52 -5.35
C SER A 27 -5.69 -13.31 -5.02
N TYR A 28 -5.00 -12.51 -5.83
CA TYR A 28 -3.60 -12.14 -5.63
C TYR A 28 -3.31 -10.80 -6.31
N ILE A 29 -2.22 -10.17 -5.88
CA ILE A 29 -1.63 -8.99 -6.51
C ILE A 29 -0.14 -9.28 -6.74
N LYS A 30 0.38 -8.89 -7.90
CA LYS A 30 1.80 -8.93 -8.19
C LYS A 30 2.14 -7.79 -9.11
N ASP A 31 3.06 -6.94 -8.67
CA ASP A 31 3.56 -5.82 -9.45
C ASP A 31 5.07 -5.70 -9.23
N ASN A 32 5.81 -5.63 -10.32
CA ASN A 32 7.25 -5.32 -10.32
C ASN A 32 7.53 -3.87 -10.76
N PHE A 33 6.47 -3.08 -11.02
CA PHE A 33 6.51 -1.68 -11.41
C PHE A 33 7.22 -1.39 -12.73
N GLU A 34 7.33 -2.40 -13.61
CA GLU A 34 7.89 -2.24 -14.97
C GLU A 34 6.80 -1.93 -16.01
N SER A 35 5.52 -2.01 -15.65
CA SER A 35 4.41 -1.84 -16.58
C SER A 35 3.28 -1.01 -15.95
N ALA A 36 3.10 0.20 -16.47
CA ALA A 36 2.03 1.11 -16.04
C ALA A 36 0.64 0.46 -16.12
N ARG A 37 0.39 -0.38 -17.15
CA ARG A 37 -0.87 -1.12 -17.29
C ARG A 37 -1.10 -2.12 -16.15
N ILE A 38 -0.05 -2.85 -15.73
CA ILE A 38 -0.15 -3.79 -14.62
C ILE A 38 -0.41 -3.02 -13.32
N THR A 39 0.26 -1.88 -13.14
CA THR A 39 0.04 -1.00 -12.00
C THR A 39 -1.40 -0.48 -11.94
N GLU A 40 -1.95 -0.01 -13.05
CA GLU A 40 -3.34 0.47 -13.12
C GLU A 40 -4.39 -0.63 -12.83
N ILE A 41 -4.10 -1.87 -13.19
CA ILE A 41 -4.97 -3.02 -12.88
C ILE A 41 -4.94 -3.35 -11.38
N ASN A 42 -3.78 -3.21 -10.74
CA ASN A 42 -3.54 -3.69 -9.40
C ASN A 42 -3.85 -2.66 -8.28
N TRP A 43 -3.65 -1.38 -8.56
CA TRP A 43 -3.69 -0.31 -7.57
C TRP A 43 -4.88 0.62 -7.79
N GLU A 44 -5.65 0.84 -6.74
CA GLU A 44 -6.78 1.77 -6.73
C GLU A 44 -6.29 3.22 -6.54
N ILE A 45 -5.36 3.40 -5.60
CA ILE A 45 -4.84 4.73 -5.25
C ILE A 45 -3.31 4.67 -5.18
N ILE A 46 -2.66 5.55 -5.94
CA ILE A 46 -1.26 5.90 -5.74
C ILE A 46 -1.19 7.42 -5.57
N GLN A 47 -0.80 7.88 -4.39
CA GLN A 47 -0.67 9.30 -4.07
C GLN A 47 0.75 9.59 -3.58
N GLY A 48 1.33 10.69 -4.07
CA GLY A 48 2.67 11.11 -3.68
C GLY A 48 3.80 10.18 -4.14
N GLY A 49 3.49 9.22 -5.01
CA GLY A 49 4.45 8.27 -5.58
C GLY A 49 4.38 8.19 -7.10
N VAL A 50 5.50 7.80 -7.70
CA VAL A 50 5.69 7.61 -9.14
C VAL A 50 6.47 6.34 -9.39
N ILE A 51 6.32 5.73 -10.56
CA ILE A 51 7.20 4.64 -10.99
C ILE A 51 8.56 5.24 -11.37
N GLY A 52 9.63 4.68 -10.81
CA GLY A 52 10.99 5.05 -11.17
C GLY A 52 12.04 4.55 -10.18
N ASN A 53 13.22 5.15 -10.25
CA ASN A 53 14.43 4.72 -9.54
C ASN A 53 15.05 5.83 -8.67
N GLY A 54 14.23 6.73 -8.12
CA GLY A 54 14.73 7.88 -7.33
C GLY A 54 15.58 7.50 -6.10
N CYS A 55 15.33 6.32 -5.53
CA CYS A 55 16.13 5.70 -4.47
C CYS A 55 17.17 4.69 -4.97
N GLY A 56 17.41 4.63 -6.28
CA GLY A 56 18.18 3.57 -6.93
C GLY A 56 17.38 2.27 -7.04
N GLN A 57 18.06 1.21 -7.44
CA GLN A 57 17.47 -0.14 -7.47
C GLN A 57 17.40 -0.72 -6.06
N LEU A 58 16.33 -1.46 -5.76
CA LEU A 58 16.13 -2.19 -4.51
C LEU A 58 16.96 -3.50 -4.46
N ALA A 59 18.22 -3.43 -4.89
CA ALA A 59 19.13 -4.56 -4.98
C ALA A 59 19.55 -5.06 -3.57
N PRO A 60 19.82 -6.37 -3.39
CA PRO A 60 19.74 -7.45 -4.39
C PRO A 60 18.33 -8.06 -4.54
N TYR A 61 17.31 -7.48 -3.91
CA TYR A 61 16.01 -8.13 -3.75
C TYR A 61 15.01 -7.87 -4.88
N ALA A 62 15.17 -6.75 -5.58
CA ALA A 62 14.46 -6.40 -6.80
C ALA A 62 15.35 -5.55 -7.73
N HIS A 63 15.05 -5.58 -9.02
CA HIS A 63 15.77 -4.90 -10.08
C HIS A 63 14.81 -4.03 -10.89
N GLY A 64 15.35 -3.01 -11.57
CA GLY A 64 14.57 -2.10 -12.40
C GLY A 64 13.95 -0.96 -11.59
N ASP A 65 12.78 -0.52 -12.02
CA ASP A 65 12.00 0.54 -11.40
C ASP A 65 11.26 0.05 -10.16
N SER A 66 10.75 1.01 -9.40
CA SER A 66 10.01 0.78 -8.16
C SER A 66 8.91 1.82 -8.02
N LEU A 67 7.93 1.55 -7.15
CA LEU A 67 7.02 2.59 -6.71
C LEU A 67 7.72 3.50 -5.69
N TYR A 68 8.15 4.67 -6.16
CA TYR A 68 8.98 5.61 -5.43
C TYR A 68 8.15 6.81 -4.93
N PHE A 69 8.14 7.03 -3.61
CA PHE A 69 7.37 8.10 -2.96
C PHE A 69 8.24 9.31 -2.63
N ASN A 70 8.01 10.41 -3.33
CA ASN A 70 8.74 11.68 -3.14
C ASN A 70 7.84 12.92 -3.10
N GLY A 71 6.53 12.75 -3.28
CA GLY A 71 5.59 13.86 -3.26
C GLY A 71 5.52 14.54 -1.90
N CYS A 72 5.16 15.83 -1.89
CA CYS A 72 4.92 16.60 -0.67
C CYS A 72 3.52 16.40 -0.06
N GLN A 73 2.66 15.65 -0.75
CA GLN A 73 1.30 15.33 -0.33
C GLN A 73 1.26 13.98 0.37
N ILE A 74 0.06 13.49 0.69
CA ILE A 74 -0.17 12.14 1.20
C ILE A 74 0.60 11.12 0.34
N ARG A 75 1.37 10.27 1.01
CA ARG A 75 2.11 9.17 0.40
C ARG A 75 1.44 7.86 0.73
N GLN A 76 0.69 7.32 -0.22
CA GLN A 76 0.06 6.01 -0.06
C GLN A 76 -0.06 5.22 -1.37
N ALA A 77 -0.04 3.91 -1.21
CA ALA A 77 -0.45 2.94 -2.24
C ALA A 77 -1.60 2.11 -1.65
N VAL A 78 -2.75 2.06 -2.32
CA VAL A 78 -3.90 1.24 -1.96
C VAL A 78 -4.19 0.29 -3.11
N THR A 79 -4.30 -1.01 -2.82
CA THR A 79 -4.66 -2.01 -3.81
C THR A 79 -6.13 -1.85 -4.21
N LYS A 80 -6.53 -2.40 -5.37
CA LYS A 80 -7.94 -2.72 -5.59
C LYS A 80 -8.42 -3.76 -4.58
N ALA A 81 -9.74 -3.95 -4.48
CA ALA A 81 -10.34 -4.96 -3.62
C ALA A 81 -9.84 -6.37 -3.98
N LEU A 82 -9.41 -7.12 -2.97
CA LEU A 82 -8.86 -8.48 -3.12
C LEU A 82 -9.76 -9.51 -2.44
N ASP A 83 -9.77 -10.72 -3.00
CA ASP A 83 -10.22 -11.92 -2.32
C ASP A 83 -9.04 -12.58 -1.59
N LEU A 84 -8.92 -12.31 -0.29
CA LEU A 84 -7.85 -12.86 0.55
C LEU A 84 -8.26 -14.12 1.31
N THR A 85 -9.42 -14.74 0.99
CA THR A 85 -9.91 -15.94 1.69
C THR A 85 -8.90 -17.09 1.71
N ARG A 86 -8.12 -17.24 0.63
CA ARG A 86 -7.09 -18.28 0.47
C ARG A 86 -5.66 -17.73 0.49
N ALA A 87 -5.49 -16.42 0.68
CA ALA A 87 -4.17 -15.81 0.72
C ALA A 87 -3.48 -16.09 2.06
N SER A 88 -2.18 -16.37 2.02
CA SER A 88 -1.40 -16.71 3.22
C SER A 88 -0.38 -15.64 3.59
N LYS A 89 0.22 -14.98 2.60
CA LYS A 89 1.35 -14.07 2.78
C LYS A 89 1.18 -12.77 2.01
N ILE A 90 1.67 -11.68 2.61
CA ILE A 90 1.91 -10.39 1.95
C ILE A 90 3.43 -10.22 1.88
N MET A 91 3.98 -10.02 0.69
CA MET A 91 5.42 -9.92 0.46
C MET A 91 5.76 -8.74 -0.42
N PHE A 92 6.80 -8.01 -0.05
CA PHE A 92 7.30 -6.86 -0.81
C PHE A 92 8.75 -6.58 -0.46
N VAL A 93 9.40 -5.72 -1.24
CA VAL A 93 10.70 -5.15 -0.95
C VAL A 93 10.49 -3.70 -0.58
N LEU A 94 11.10 -3.24 0.52
CA LEU A 94 10.97 -1.87 1.01
C LEU A 94 12.34 -1.27 1.28
N GLN A 95 12.48 0.00 0.94
CA GLN A 95 13.58 0.87 1.36
C GLN A 95 13.00 2.23 1.75
N ILE A 96 13.50 2.83 2.83
CA ILE A 96 13.10 4.14 3.33
C ILE A 96 14.36 5.01 3.47
N GLY A 97 14.56 5.92 2.52
CA GLY A 97 15.80 6.70 2.40
C GLY A 97 17.00 5.84 1.95
N SER A 98 18.20 6.42 2.02
CA SER A 98 19.44 5.73 1.65
C SER A 98 20.56 6.05 2.63
N LEU A 99 21.57 5.17 2.78
CA LEU A 99 22.74 5.46 3.61
C LEU A 99 23.48 6.74 3.16
N SER A 100 23.49 7.02 1.86
CA SER A 100 24.08 8.23 1.27
C SER A 100 23.29 9.50 1.55
N GLN A 101 22.03 9.41 2.00
CA GLN A 101 21.12 10.55 2.21
C GLN A 101 21.11 11.53 1.02
N THR A 102 20.92 11.02 -0.19
CA THR A 102 20.88 11.86 -1.40
C THR A 102 19.64 12.76 -1.43
N ASP A 103 19.67 13.83 -2.21
CA ASP A 103 18.52 14.74 -2.39
C ASP A 103 17.25 14.02 -2.85
N SER A 104 17.40 12.90 -3.57
CA SER A 104 16.30 12.06 -4.05
C SER A 104 15.98 10.86 -3.16
N CYS A 105 16.75 10.60 -2.10
CA CYS A 105 16.52 9.44 -1.27
C CYS A 105 17.14 9.62 0.11
N ASN A 106 16.49 10.43 0.92
CA ASN A 106 16.90 10.70 2.28
C ASN A 106 15.68 10.61 3.21
N THR A 107 15.94 10.52 4.50
CA THR A 107 14.89 10.52 5.54
C THR A 107 15.28 11.40 6.73
N ASN A 108 16.50 11.96 6.67
CA ASN A 108 17.17 12.68 7.75
C ASN A 108 17.16 11.85 9.05
N LEU A 109 18.02 10.83 9.12
CA LEU A 109 18.09 9.90 10.26
C LEU A 109 18.46 10.56 11.59
N SER A 110 19.00 11.77 11.55
CA SER A 110 19.36 12.57 12.73
C SER A 110 18.17 13.35 13.30
N ASP A 111 17.04 13.39 12.59
CA ASP A 111 15.81 14.04 13.03
C ASP A 111 15.20 13.29 14.23
N PRO A 112 14.97 13.94 15.39
CA PRO A 112 14.34 13.29 16.53
C PRO A 112 12.98 12.67 16.22
N ASN A 113 12.29 13.15 15.19
CA ASN A 113 10.98 12.67 14.75
C ASN A 113 11.05 11.68 13.59
N THR A 114 12.22 11.12 13.26
CA THR A 114 12.35 10.10 12.20
C THR A 114 11.41 8.90 12.40
N VAL A 115 11.08 8.56 13.65
CA VAL A 115 10.15 7.46 13.97
C VAL A 115 8.75 7.68 13.39
N ASP A 116 8.32 8.95 13.28
CA ASP A 116 7.02 9.29 12.71
C ASP A 116 6.98 9.16 11.18
N LYS A 117 8.15 9.03 10.53
CA LYS A 117 8.30 8.83 9.09
C LYS A 117 8.21 7.35 8.69
N ALA A 118 7.80 6.49 9.62
CA ALA A 118 7.59 5.07 9.36
C ALA A 118 6.53 4.84 8.26
N VAL A 119 6.73 3.76 7.51
CA VAL A 119 5.75 3.28 6.54
C VAL A 119 4.91 2.20 7.21
N LEU A 120 3.59 2.39 7.21
CA LEU A 120 2.62 1.45 7.76
C LEU A 120 2.10 0.53 6.67
N LEU A 121 2.08 -0.77 6.93
CA LEU A 121 1.26 -1.73 6.19
C LEU A 121 -0.06 -1.89 6.94
N GLN A 122 -1.17 -1.64 6.25
CA GLN A 122 -2.52 -1.69 6.80
C GLN A 122 -3.46 -2.48 5.90
N TYR A 123 -4.59 -2.91 6.45
CA TYR A 123 -5.71 -3.43 5.68
C TYR A 123 -7.03 -2.79 6.08
N SER A 124 -8.00 -2.83 5.17
CA SER A 124 -9.39 -2.45 5.42
C SER A 124 -10.33 -3.53 4.92
N VAL A 125 -11.40 -3.78 5.67
CA VAL A 125 -12.49 -4.71 5.31
C VAL A 125 -13.83 -3.99 5.12
N ASN A 126 -13.81 -2.65 5.10
CA ASN A 126 -14.97 -1.78 4.94
C ASN A 126 -14.67 -0.64 3.98
N ASN A 127 -14.14 -1.00 2.81
CA ASN A 127 -13.86 -0.10 1.69
C ASN A 127 -13.05 1.16 2.06
N GLY A 128 -12.08 1.01 2.97
CA GLY A 128 -11.17 2.09 3.35
C GLY A 128 -11.71 3.08 4.39
N ILE A 129 -12.89 2.84 4.98
CA ILE A 129 -13.44 3.67 6.07
C ILE A 129 -12.56 3.57 7.32
N THR A 130 -12.20 2.35 7.71
CA THR A 130 -11.28 2.08 8.83
C THR A 130 -10.12 1.22 8.38
N TRP A 131 -8.96 1.42 9.01
CA TRP A 131 -7.71 0.75 8.68
C TRP A 131 -7.07 0.13 9.91
N GLN A 132 -6.67 -1.14 9.80
CA GLN A 132 -5.99 -1.89 10.84
C GLN A 132 -4.53 -2.10 10.47
N VAL A 133 -3.61 -1.93 11.43
CA VAL A 133 -2.16 -2.05 11.20
C VAL A 133 -1.72 -3.51 11.24
N ILE A 134 -1.03 -3.95 10.18
CA ILE A 134 -0.34 -5.25 10.13
C ILE A 134 1.09 -5.09 10.62
N ALA A 135 1.79 -4.04 10.15
CA ALA A 135 3.18 -3.81 10.47
C ALA A 135 3.58 -2.34 10.32
N GLN A 136 4.61 -1.94 11.05
CA GLN A 136 5.24 -0.62 10.98
C GLN A 136 6.72 -0.76 10.65
N HIS A 137 7.19 -0.01 9.65
CA HIS A 137 8.55 -0.10 9.12
C HIS A 137 9.30 1.20 9.42
N GLN A 138 10.29 1.14 10.31
CA GLN A 138 11.03 2.32 10.74
C GLN A 138 12.12 2.69 9.74
N PRO A 139 12.38 3.98 9.45
CA PRO A 139 13.40 4.36 8.49
C PRO A 139 14.79 3.82 8.81
N LYS A 140 15.17 3.80 10.09
CA LYS A 140 16.45 3.26 10.56
C LYS A 140 16.63 1.77 10.23
N ASP A 141 15.55 1.00 10.23
CA ASP A 141 15.59 -0.44 10.00
C ASP A 141 15.49 -0.76 8.50
N PHE A 142 15.06 0.20 7.67
CA PHE A 142 14.82 0.03 6.24
C PHE A 142 15.66 0.99 5.37
N ILE A 143 16.77 1.51 5.90
CA ILE A 143 17.67 2.42 5.18
C ILE A 143 18.36 1.77 3.97
N GLN A 144 18.38 0.44 3.96
CA GLN A 144 18.74 -0.40 2.83
C GLN A 144 17.52 -1.24 2.43
N ALA A 145 17.45 -1.62 1.16
CA ALA A 145 16.39 -2.48 0.66
C ALA A 145 16.30 -3.79 1.46
N GLN A 146 15.10 -4.17 1.87
CA GLN A 146 14.82 -5.42 2.55
C GLN A 146 13.57 -6.08 2.00
N ARG A 147 13.63 -7.40 1.83
CA ARG A 147 12.45 -8.21 1.55
C ARG A 147 11.74 -8.54 2.85
N VAL A 148 10.44 -8.25 2.93
CA VAL A 148 9.59 -8.55 4.07
C VAL A 148 8.47 -9.51 3.69
N SER A 149 8.02 -10.29 4.67
CA SER A 149 6.93 -11.26 4.52
C SER A 149 6.09 -11.30 5.78
N TYR A 150 4.80 -10.96 5.64
CA TYR A 150 3.83 -11.02 6.73
C TYR A 150 2.78 -12.09 6.45
N ASN A 151 2.25 -12.71 7.50
CA ASN A 151 1.06 -13.54 7.38
C ASN A 151 -0.15 -12.62 7.18
N VAL A 152 -1.09 -13.02 6.31
CA VAL A 152 -2.40 -12.37 6.22
C VAL A 152 -3.14 -12.58 7.55
N PRO A 153 -3.55 -11.49 8.25
CA PRO A 153 -4.34 -11.57 9.49
C PRO A 153 -5.59 -12.41 9.30
N LEU A 154 -6.06 -13.12 10.33
CA LEU A 154 -7.22 -14.00 10.22
C LEU A 154 -8.47 -13.20 9.84
N GLU A 155 -8.61 -12.01 10.42
CA GLU A 155 -9.68 -11.04 10.20
C GLU A 155 -9.67 -10.47 8.77
N ALA A 156 -8.54 -10.56 8.08
CA ALA A 156 -8.37 -10.14 6.70
C ALA A 156 -8.56 -11.29 5.69
N ARG A 157 -8.87 -12.51 6.11
CA ARG A 157 -9.09 -13.65 5.20
C ARG A 157 -10.52 -13.69 4.68
N MET A 158 -10.90 -12.65 3.95
CA MET A 158 -12.23 -12.49 3.39
C MET A 158 -12.18 -11.82 2.01
N LYS A 159 -13.34 -11.67 1.39
CA LYS A 159 -13.50 -10.90 0.14
C LYS A 159 -13.59 -9.41 0.44
N GLY A 160 -13.16 -8.58 -0.51
CA GLY A 160 -13.31 -7.12 -0.43
C GLY A 160 -12.24 -6.44 0.42
N VAL A 161 -11.07 -7.06 0.58
CA VAL A 161 -10.01 -6.51 1.42
C VAL A 161 -9.12 -5.57 0.63
N LEU A 162 -8.89 -4.37 1.17
CA LEU A 162 -7.90 -3.42 0.65
C LEU A 162 -6.62 -3.55 1.46
N LEU A 163 -5.47 -3.55 0.80
CA LEU A 163 -4.17 -3.39 1.44
C LEU A 163 -3.63 -1.98 1.17
N ARG A 164 -3.00 -1.37 2.18
CA ARG A 164 -2.42 -0.04 2.07
C ARG A 164 -1.02 0.03 2.63
N TRP A 165 -0.14 0.69 1.88
CA TRP A 165 1.12 1.24 2.37
C TRP A 165 0.95 2.74 2.54
N TRP A 166 1.24 3.27 3.73
CA TRP A 166 1.03 4.68 4.03
C TRP A 166 2.14 5.26 4.90
N GLN A 167 2.66 6.42 4.53
CA GLN A 167 3.59 7.20 5.33
C GLN A 167 2.85 8.41 5.92
N SER A 168 2.70 8.44 7.24
CA SER A 168 1.89 9.46 7.93
C SER A 168 2.56 10.82 8.03
N ARG A 169 3.90 10.86 8.17
CA ARG A 169 4.69 12.09 8.21
C ARG A 169 5.89 12.00 7.29
N HIS A 170 6.24 13.11 6.67
CA HIS A 170 7.46 13.30 5.89
C HIS A 170 7.90 14.76 5.98
N SER A 171 9.14 15.07 5.60
CA SER A 171 9.67 16.44 5.69
C SER A 171 9.39 17.30 4.45
N GLY A 172 8.72 16.75 3.43
CA GLY A 172 8.27 17.51 2.25
C GLY A 172 8.70 16.81 0.95
N SER A 173 8.72 17.54 -0.15
CA SER A 173 9.17 17.00 -1.44
C SER A 173 10.60 16.46 -1.34
N GLY A 174 10.85 15.23 -1.78
CA GLY A 174 12.19 14.61 -1.78
C GLY A 174 12.72 14.11 -0.43
N HIS A 175 11.94 14.22 0.65
CA HIS A 175 12.33 13.79 2.01
C HIS A 175 11.34 12.80 2.64
#